data_AF-Q1PDY4-F1
#
_entry.id   AF-Q1PDY4-F1
#
_cell.length_a   1.000
_cell.length_b   1.000
_cell.length_c   1.000
_cell.angle_alpha   90.00
_cell.angle_beta   90.00
_cell.angle_gamma   90.00
#
_symmetry.space_group_name_H-M   'P 1'
#
loop_
_entity.id
_entity.type
_entity.pdbx_description
1 polymer ?
#
loop_
_entity_poly.entity_id
_entity_poly.type
_entity_poly.pdbx_seq_one_letter_code
_entity_poly.pdbx_strand_id
1 'polypeptide(L)'
;MYSPYLRLELLRWDPLHQDVDFSDMNWHGLLFHSRIVCGSTPVCTNPNFVSELVKYVAVPILHHRIVRCWDILSTRETRNVVAATSLVARYVFPSSEALAELSLAIHARLVEAIIAISVPTWDPQVSKDVPNAPQVAAYRFGTSVRLMRNICMWKDVMELPVLEKLALSDLLFGKVLPHVRSIASESNIHDAVTKTERIVASLSGVWTGPSVTRTHSHLLQPLVDCTLTLGRILEKKVCLGTGRYGNHWSRPQVKENTC
;
A
#
# COMPACT_ATOMS: atom_id res chain seq x y z
N MET A 1 25.18 -13.58 33.12
CA MET A 1 24.16 -14.67 33.17
C MET A 1 22.77 -14.29 32.63
N TYR A 2 22.55 -13.09 32.04
CA TYR A 2 21.20 -12.67 31.57
C TYR A 2 20.82 -13.10 30.15
N SER A 3 21.79 -13.56 29.34
CA SER A 3 21.58 -13.90 27.93
C SER A 3 20.42 -14.88 27.64
N PRO A 4 20.20 -15.96 28.42
CA PRO A 4 19.09 -16.89 28.17
C PRO A 4 17.71 -16.27 28.44
N TYR A 5 17.57 -15.47 29.51
CA TYR A 5 16.32 -14.83 29.88
C TYR A 5 15.90 -13.77 28.85
N LEU A 6 16.87 -12.95 28.41
CA LEU A 6 16.65 -11.92 27.38
C LEU A 6 16.21 -12.54 26.04
N ARG A 7 16.81 -13.67 25.66
CA ARG A 7 16.39 -14.44 24.47
C ARG A 7 14.97 -14.97 24.62
N LEU A 8 14.61 -15.50 25.79
CA LEU A 8 13.27 -16.02 26.05
C LEU A 8 12.19 -14.93 25.96
N GLU A 9 12.47 -13.74 26.47
CA GLU A 9 11.54 -12.62 26.38
C GLU A 9 11.38 -12.11 24.94
N LEU A 10 12.47 -11.97 24.20
CA LEU A 10 12.42 -11.61 22.77
C LEU A 10 11.73 -12.66 21.91
N LEU A 11 11.79 -13.95 22.27
CA LEU A 11 11.00 -14.99 21.59
C LEU A 11 9.47 -14.78 21.74
N ARG A 12 9.02 -14.01 22.74
CA ARG A 12 7.61 -13.67 22.92
C ARG A 12 7.19 -12.45 22.08
N TRP A 13 8.13 -11.78 21.42
CA TRP A 13 7.82 -10.66 20.53
C TRP A 13 7.04 -11.14 19.31
N ASP A 14 5.86 -10.57 19.12
CA ASP A 14 5.00 -10.84 17.96
C ASP A 14 4.88 -9.60 17.07
N PRO A 15 5.77 -9.45 16.07
CA PRO A 15 5.81 -8.28 15.20
C PRO A 15 4.61 -8.17 14.25
N LEU A 16 3.76 -9.20 14.15
CA LEU A 16 2.58 -9.15 13.25
C LEU A 16 1.36 -8.56 13.95
N HIS A 17 1.21 -8.78 15.26
CA HIS A 17 -0.03 -8.44 15.97
C HIS A 17 0.13 -7.33 17.01
N GLN A 18 1.34 -7.12 17.51
CA GLN A 18 1.65 -6.17 18.57
C GLN A 18 2.59 -5.08 18.05
N ASP A 19 2.24 -3.83 18.34
CA ASP A 19 3.10 -2.66 18.09
C ASP A 19 3.76 -2.29 19.41
N VAL A 20 4.91 -2.91 19.67
CA VAL A 20 5.64 -2.77 20.94
C VAL A 20 7.07 -2.36 20.60
N ASP A 21 7.50 -1.21 21.12
CA ASP A 21 8.90 -0.80 21.03
C ASP A 21 9.74 -1.70 21.96
N PHE A 22 10.98 -2.01 21.55
CA PHE A 22 11.92 -2.72 22.41
C PHE A 22 12.16 -2.00 23.73
N SER A 23 12.02 -0.67 23.75
CA SER A 23 12.14 0.17 24.93
C SER A 23 11.08 -0.11 26.00
N ASP A 24 9.89 -0.53 25.57
CA ASP A 24 8.75 -0.84 26.45
C ASP A 24 8.78 -2.27 27.00
N MET A 25 9.69 -3.11 26.50
CA MET A 25 9.83 -4.48 26.96
C MET A 25 10.62 -4.56 28.27
N ASN A 26 10.25 -5.50 29.15
CA ASN A 26 10.85 -5.63 30.48
C ASN A 26 12.36 -5.90 30.40
N TRP A 27 12.81 -6.61 29.36
CA TRP A 27 14.22 -6.89 29.14
C TRP A 27 15.07 -5.62 28.97
N HIS A 28 14.54 -4.57 28.36
CA HIS A 28 15.26 -3.31 28.15
C HIS A 28 15.47 -2.58 29.49
N GLY A 29 14.44 -2.55 30.34
CA GLY A 29 14.54 -2.06 31.71
C GLY A 29 15.56 -2.86 32.54
N LEU A 30 15.54 -4.19 32.47
CA LEU A 30 16.48 -5.07 33.18
C LEU A 30 17.94 -4.86 32.74
N LEU A 31 18.18 -4.59 31.46
CA LEU A 31 19.52 -4.21 30.96
C LEU A 31 19.99 -2.87 31.52
N PHE A 32 19.09 -1.89 31.63
CA PHE A 32 19.42 -0.59 32.19
C PHE A 32 19.74 -0.68 33.69
N HIS A 33 18.90 -1.38 34.46
CA HIS A 33 19.11 -1.57 35.90
C HIS A 33 20.38 -2.39 36.20
N SER A 34 20.68 -3.41 35.39
CA SER A 34 21.88 -4.22 35.58
C SER A 34 23.17 -3.44 35.26
N ARG A 35 23.16 -2.50 34.31
CA ARG A 35 24.30 -1.58 34.08
C ARG A 35 24.57 -0.67 35.29
N ILE A 36 23.52 -0.25 36.00
CA ILE A 36 23.64 0.59 37.21
C ILE A 36 24.25 -0.22 38.37
N VAL A 37 23.83 -1.47 38.56
CA VAL A 37 24.28 -2.33 39.67
C VAL A 37 25.68 -2.93 39.43
N CYS A 38 26.07 -3.20 38.17
CA CYS A 38 27.27 -3.95 37.83
C CYS A 38 28.58 -3.13 37.80
N GLY A 39 28.53 -1.81 38.09
CA GLY A 39 29.71 -0.94 38.30
C GLY A 39 30.92 -1.20 37.40
N SER A 40 30.92 -0.65 36.18
CA SER A 40 32.11 -0.56 35.29
C SER A 40 32.98 -1.83 35.17
N THR A 41 32.40 -3.02 35.21
CA THR A 41 33.11 -4.25 34.80
C THR A 41 33.10 -4.37 33.26
N PRO A 42 34.19 -4.83 32.62
CA PRO A 42 34.33 -4.86 31.16
C PRO A 42 33.30 -5.77 30.48
N VAL A 43 32.79 -6.78 31.20
CA VAL A 43 31.75 -7.72 30.71
C VAL A 43 30.35 -7.09 30.70
N CYS A 44 30.09 -6.10 31.57
CA CYS A 44 28.82 -5.36 31.65
C CYS A 44 28.78 -4.14 30.70
N THR A 45 29.82 -3.95 29.88
CA THR A 45 30.04 -2.73 29.09
C THR A 45 30.31 -3.03 27.62
N ASN A 46 29.69 -4.05 27.00
CA ASN A 46 29.61 -4.07 25.54
C ASN A 46 28.50 -3.10 25.10
N PRO A 47 28.83 -1.90 24.59
CA PRO A 47 27.82 -0.93 24.15
C PRO A 47 26.95 -1.47 23.00
N ASN A 48 27.42 -2.48 22.28
CA ASN A 48 26.74 -3.09 21.14
C ASN A 48 25.90 -4.31 21.52
N PHE A 49 25.84 -4.69 22.79
CA PHE A 49 25.11 -5.90 23.21
C PHE A 49 23.64 -5.89 22.78
N VAL A 50 22.96 -4.74 22.88
CA VAL A 50 21.56 -4.61 22.43
C VAL A 50 21.46 -4.76 20.92
N SER A 51 22.38 -4.17 20.16
CA SER A 51 22.45 -4.30 18.70
C SER A 51 22.68 -5.75 18.27
N GLU A 52 23.61 -6.45 18.91
CA GLU A 52 23.87 -7.87 18.68
C GLU A 52 22.65 -8.73 19.03
N LEU A 53 21.98 -8.45 20.15
CA LEU A 53 20.78 -9.18 20.55
C LEU A 53 19.64 -9.01 19.53
N VAL A 54 19.38 -7.78 19.07
CA VAL A 54 18.39 -7.51 18.01
C VAL A 54 18.81 -8.22 16.73
N LYS A 55 20.07 -8.13 16.33
CA LYS A 55 20.61 -8.77 15.12
C LYS A 55 20.43 -10.29 15.14
N TYR A 56 20.75 -10.96 16.24
CA TYR A 56 20.78 -12.42 16.30
C TYR A 56 19.49 -13.08 16.80
N VAL A 57 18.53 -12.31 17.34
CA VAL A 57 17.27 -12.85 17.88
C VAL A 57 16.07 -12.22 17.20
N ALA A 58 15.96 -10.89 17.22
CA ALA A 58 14.79 -10.20 16.67
C ALA A 58 14.73 -10.27 15.14
N VAL A 59 15.86 -10.06 14.43
CA VAL A 59 15.89 -10.14 12.95
C VAL A 59 15.45 -11.54 12.47
N PRO A 60 15.98 -12.67 12.98
CA PRO A 60 15.50 -14.00 12.57
C PRO A 60 14.00 -14.24 12.83
N ILE A 61 13.47 -13.76 13.96
CA ILE A 61 12.03 -13.86 14.28
C ILE A 61 11.23 -13.07 13.23
N LEU A 62 11.59 -11.81 13.00
CA LEU A 62 10.88 -10.95 12.03
C LEU A 62 10.97 -11.53 10.61
N HIS A 63 12.15 -11.97 10.18
CA HIS A 63 12.36 -12.61 8.90
C HIS A 63 11.46 -13.84 8.74
N HIS A 64 11.43 -14.73 9.74
CA HIS A 64 10.54 -15.90 9.71
C HIS A 64 9.06 -15.49 9.59
N ARG A 65 8.62 -14.49 10.36
CA ARG A 65 7.24 -13.98 10.32
C ARG A 65 6.88 -13.41 8.94
N ILE A 66 7.76 -12.64 8.31
CA ILE A 66 7.56 -12.08 6.97
C ILE A 66 7.45 -13.19 5.92
N VAL A 67 8.36 -14.17 5.97
CA VAL A 67 8.41 -15.24 4.97
C VAL A 67 7.25 -16.22 5.12
N ARG A 68 6.80 -16.52 6.35
CA ARG A 68 5.89 -17.64 6.60
C ARG A 68 4.50 -17.26 7.08
N CYS A 69 4.34 -16.11 7.75
CA CYS A 69 3.13 -15.82 8.51
C CYS A 69 2.41 -14.55 8.07
N TRP A 70 3.11 -13.60 7.49
CA TRP A 70 2.54 -12.30 7.13
C TRP A 70 1.50 -12.42 6.00
N ASP A 71 0.26 -12.03 6.31
CA ASP A 71 -0.78 -11.77 5.32
C ASP A 71 -0.55 -10.38 4.69
N ILE A 72 -0.06 -10.42 3.45
CA ILE A 72 0.23 -9.24 2.63
C ILE A 72 -1.01 -8.35 2.37
N LEU A 73 -2.22 -8.91 2.49
CA LEU A 73 -3.47 -8.18 2.30
C LEU A 73 -4.01 -7.62 3.62
N SER A 74 -3.52 -8.09 4.77
CA SER A 74 -3.86 -7.55 6.08
C SER A 74 -3.17 -6.20 6.28
N THR A 75 -3.96 -5.13 6.26
CA THR A 75 -3.46 -3.76 6.50
C THR A 75 -2.91 -3.58 7.92
N ARG A 76 -3.48 -4.30 8.90
CA ARG A 76 -2.98 -4.28 10.29
C ARG A 76 -1.61 -4.93 10.37
N GLU A 77 -1.47 -6.15 9.86
CA GLU A 77 -0.18 -6.85 9.88
C GLU A 77 0.88 -6.11 9.08
N THR A 78 0.53 -5.58 7.89
CA THR A 78 1.48 -4.79 7.09
C THR A 78 2.00 -3.59 7.87
N ARG A 79 1.13 -2.84 8.57
CA ARG A 79 1.56 -1.71 9.41
C ARG A 79 2.52 -2.16 10.50
N ASN A 80 2.20 -3.27 11.17
CA ASN A 80 3.00 -3.79 12.27
C ASN A 80 4.36 -4.30 11.77
N VAL A 81 4.41 -4.97 10.62
CA VAL A 81 5.65 -5.41 9.98
C VAL A 81 6.52 -4.22 9.57
N VAL A 82 5.93 -3.16 8.99
CA VAL A 82 6.65 -1.92 8.66
C VAL A 82 7.26 -1.32 9.92
N ALA A 83 6.47 -1.16 10.99
CA ALA A 83 6.93 -0.62 12.27
C ALA A 83 8.05 -1.49 12.90
N ALA A 84 7.89 -2.82 12.88
CA ALA A 84 8.89 -3.76 13.35
C ALA A 84 10.19 -3.71 12.52
N THR A 85 10.08 -3.53 11.21
CA THR A 85 11.24 -3.38 10.32
C THR A 85 11.99 -2.07 10.60
N SER A 86 11.27 -0.95 10.75
CA SER A 86 11.85 0.32 11.17
C SER A 86 12.48 0.24 12.56
N LEU A 87 11.84 -0.46 13.50
CA LEU A 87 12.36 -0.70 14.85
C LEU A 87 13.70 -1.43 14.77
N VAL A 88 13.77 -2.58 14.09
CA VAL A 88 15.00 -3.35 13.95
C VAL A 88 16.10 -2.55 13.24
N ALA A 89 15.76 -1.77 12.21
CA ALA A 89 16.72 -0.92 11.50
C ALA A 89 17.33 0.19 12.37
N ARG A 90 16.66 0.62 13.45
CA ARG A 90 17.25 1.58 14.42
C ARG A 90 18.39 0.99 15.25
N TYR A 91 18.39 -0.33 15.47
CA TYR A 91 19.37 -1.00 16.32
C TYR A 91 20.46 -1.73 15.55
N VAL A 92 20.22 -2.11 14.30
CA VAL A 92 21.16 -2.87 13.48
C VAL A 92 21.84 -1.95 12.46
N PHE A 93 23.14 -2.14 12.23
CA PHE A 93 23.88 -1.33 11.26
C PHE A 93 23.25 -1.42 9.86
N PRO A 94 23.02 -0.29 9.15
CA PRO A 94 22.29 -0.27 7.87
C PRO A 94 22.87 -1.17 6.79
N SER A 95 24.19 -1.35 6.74
CA SER A 95 24.87 -2.22 5.76
C SER A 95 25.06 -3.65 6.23
N SER A 96 24.30 -4.11 7.23
CA SER A 96 24.37 -5.49 7.69
C SER A 96 23.69 -6.44 6.71
N GLU A 97 24.29 -7.62 6.53
CA GLU A 97 23.72 -8.73 5.78
C GLU A 97 22.30 -9.09 6.24
N ALA A 98 22.08 -9.06 7.56
CA ALA A 98 20.78 -9.38 8.17
C ALA A 98 19.64 -8.42 7.72
N LEU A 99 19.92 -7.11 7.59
CA LEU A 99 18.93 -6.15 7.06
C LEU A 99 18.75 -6.29 5.55
N ALA A 100 19.82 -6.63 4.82
CA ALA A 100 19.75 -6.88 3.38
C ALA A 100 18.88 -8.11 3.07
N GLU A 101 19.07 -9.22 3.78
CA GLU A 101 18.23 -10.42 3.69
C GLU A 101 16.77 -10.12 4.04
N LEU A 102 16.53 -9.32 5.09
CA LEU A 102 15.19 -8.90 5.47
C LEU A 102 14.50 -8.09 4.36
N SER A 103 15.21 -7.12 3.77
CA SER A 103 14.71 -6.31 2.66
C SER A 103 14.39 -7.18 1.43
N LEU A 104 15.27 -8.13 1.10
CA LEU A 104 15.05 -9.10 0.02
C LEU A 104 13.82 -9.96 0.27
N ALA A 105 13.61 -10.44 1.49
CA ALA A 105 12.45 -11.24 1.86
C ALA A 105 11.14 -10.45 1.71
N ILE A 106 11.11 -9.19 2.17
CA ILE A 106 9.94 -8.30 2.03
C ILE A 106 9.64 -8.06 0.54
N HIS A 107 10.67 -7.70 -0.23
CA HIS A 107 10.52 -7.45 -1.66
C HIS A 107 9.99 -8.69 -2.40
N ALA A 108 10.55 -9.87 -2.12
CA ALA A 108 10.10 -11.13 -2.73
C ALA A 108 8.62 -11.40 -2.42
N ARG A 109 8.19 -11.23 -1.16
CA ARG A 109 6.78 -11.43 -0.76
C ARG A 109 5.83 -10.45 -1.45
N LEU A 110 6.23 -9.18 -1.63
CA LEU A 110 5.43 -8.19 -2.36
C LEU A 110 5.34 -8.54 -3.85
N VAL A 111 6.44 -8.95 -4.49
CA VAL A 111 6.45 -9.40 -5.88
C VAL A 111 5.54 -10.62 -6.08
N GLU A 112 5.65 -11.64 -5.21
CA GLU A 112 4.78 -12.82 -5.24
C GLU A 112 3.30 -12.44 -5.13
N ALA A 113 2.96 -11.53 -4.21
CA ALA A 113 1.60 -11.04 -4.04
C ALA A 113 1.08 -10.32 -5.29
N ILE A 114 1.91 -9.46 -5.90
CA ILE A 114 1.56 -8.80 -7.15
C ILE A 114 1.34 -9.84 -8.25
N ILE A 115 2.23 -10.82 -8.42
CA ILE A 115 2.11 -11.89 -9.43
C ILE A 115 0.80 -12.66 -9.26
N ALA A 116 0.45 -13.04 -8.04
CA ALA A 116 -0.77 -13.80 -7.72
C ALA A 116 -2.07 -13.02 -8.01
N ILE A 117 -2.02 -11.69 -8.01
CA ILE A 117 -3.18 -10.86 -8.35
C ILE A 117 -3.45 -10.89 -9.85
N SER A 118 -4.72 -11.06 -10.20
CA SER A 118 -5.26 -10.91 -11.55
C SER A 118 -6.50 -10.04 -11.48
N VAL A 119 -6.51 -8.91 -12.20
CA VAL A 119 -7.69 -8.05 -12.37
C VAL A 119 -8.23 -8.29 -13.77
N PRO A 120 -9.49 -8.73 -13.92
CA PRO A 120 -9.99 -9.18 -15.21
C PRO A 120 -10.28 -8.01 -16.16
N THR A 121 -9.83 -8.11 -17.40
CA THR A 121 -10.25 -7.26 -18.54
C THR A 121 -11.16 -8.07 -19.45
N TRP A 122 -12.25 -8.59 -18.89
CA TRP A 122 -13.17 -9.45 -19.63
C TRP A 122 -13.97 -8.65 -20.64
N ASP A 123 -14.38 -9.31 -21.73
CA ASP A 123 -15.30 -8.73 -22.69
C ASP A 123 -16.66 -8.42 -22.01
N PRO A 124 -17.33 -7.31 -22.36
CA PRO A 124 -18.66 -7.00 -21.85
C PRO A 124 -19.69 -8.13 -22.01
N GLN A 125 -19.57 -9.00 -23.01
CA GLN A 125 -20.42 -10.18 -23.17
C GLN A 125 -20.19 -11.17 -22.02
N VAL A 126 -18.93 -11.50 -21.71
CA VAL A 126 -18.57 -12.40 -20.59
C VAL A 126 -19.09 -11.84 -19.25
N SER A 127 -19.01 -10.53 -19.06
CA SER A 127 -19.50 -9.86 -17.84
C SER A 127 -21.02 -9.95 -17.69
N LYS A 128 -21.77 -10.05 -18.80
CA LYS A 128 -23.24 -10.18 -18.81
C LYS A 128 -23.70 -11.63 -18.74
N ASP A 129 -22.98 -12.52 -19.43
CA ASP A 129 -23.41 -13.89 -19.64
C ASP A 129 -23.00 -14.82 -18.49
N VAL A 130 -21.93 -14.47 -17.75
CA VAL A 130 -21.45 -15.27 -16.63
C VAL A 130 -22.01 -14.73 -15.30
N PRO A 131 -22.84 -15.52 -14.59
CA PRO A 131 -23.29 -15.14 -13.26
C PRO A 131 -22.12 -14.89 -12.32
N ASN A 132 -22.22 -13.86 -11.48
CA ASN A 132 -21.20 -13.43 -10.52
C ASN A 132 -19.91 -12.83 -11.11
N ALA A 133 -19.75 -12.73 -12.43
CA ALA A 133 -18.56 -12.14 -13.03
C ALA A 133 -18.30 -10.68 -12.53
N PRO A 134 -19.29 -9.78 -12.49
CA PRO A 134 -19.09 -8.42 -11.97
C PRO A 134 -18.61 -8.40 -10.51
N GLN A 135 -19.12 -9.31 -9.67
CA GLN A 135 -18.76 -9.45 -8.26
C GLN A 135 -17.31 -9.93 -8.10
N VAL A 136 -16.89 -10.91 -8.89
CA VAL A 136 -15.51 -11.41 -8.88
C VAL A 136 -14.54 -10.33 -9.38
N ALA A 137 -14.91 -9.59 -10.42
CA ALA A 137 -14.11 -8.47 -10.92
C ALA A 137 -13.97 -7.35 -9.86
N ALA A 138 -15.07 -6.98 -9.20
CA ALA A 138 -15.06 -5.99 -8.13
C ALA A 138 -14.22 -6.45 -6.92
N TYR A 139 -14.32 -7.73 -6.54
CA TYR A 139 -13.51 -8.31 -5.47
C TYR A 139 -12.01 -8.26 -5.81
N ARG A 140 -11.64 -8.73 -7.01
CA ARG A 140 -10.25 -8.73 -7.49
C ARG A 140 -9.67 -7.32 -7.56
N PHE A 141 -10.43 -6.37 -8.10
CA PHE A 141 -10.05 -4.96 -8.08
C PHE A 141 -9.85 -4.43 -6.66
N GLY A 142 -10.79 -4.70 -5.75
CA GLY A 142 -10.69 -4.29 -4.34
C GLY A 142 -9.45 -4.85 -3.65
N THR A 143 -9.11 -6.11 -3.91
CA THR A 143 -7.89 -6.76 -3.42
C THR A 143 -6.63 -6.09 -3.96
N SER A 144 -6.59 -5.73 -5.24
CA SER A 144 -5.46 -5.00 -5.83
C SER A 144 -5.28 -3.62 -5.23
N VAL A 145 -6.37 -2.87 -5.02
CA VAL A 145 -6.31 -1.56 -4.36
C VAL A 145 -5.84 -1.67 -2.91
N ARG A 146 -6.24 -2.74 -2.19
CA ARG A 146 -5.76 -3.00 -0.83
C ARG A 146 -4.27 -3.31 -0.82
N LEU A 147 -3.80 -4.17 -1.73
CA LEU A 147 -2.37 -4.47 -1.86
C LEU A 147 -1.58 -3.19 -2.18
N MET A 148 -2.06 -2.36 -3.10
CA MET A 148 -1.43 -1.08 -3.45
C MET A 148 -1.27 -0.17 -2.23
N ARG A 149 -2.33 -0.02 -1.42
CA ARG A 149 -2.28 0.73 -0.17
C ARG A 149 -1.25 0.15 0.80
N ASN A 150 -1.19 -1.18 0.92
CA ASN A 150 -0.24 -1.87 1.79
C ASN A 150 1.21 -1.69 1.30
N ILE A 151 1.47 -1.72 -0.01
CA ILE A 151 2.79 -1.38 -0.59
C ILE A 151 3.18 0.06 -0.23
N CYS A 152 2.25 1.01 -0.32
CA CYS A 152 2.50 2.43 0.00
C CYS A 152 2.91 2.67 1.47
N MET A 153 2.63 1.73 2.38
CA MET A 153 3.05 1.85 3.79
C MET A 153 4.57 1.74 3.97
N TRP A 154 5.27 1.18 2.98
CA TRP A 154 6.72 0.96 3.02
C TRP A 154 7.56 2.19 2.64
N LYS A 155 6.93 3.35 2.40
CA LYS A 155 7.57 4.59 1.93
C LYS A 155 8.76 5.10 2.75
N ASP A 156 8.78 4.80 4.05
CA ASP A 156 9.82 5.25 4.97
C ASP A 156 10.86 4.14 5.26
N VAL A 157 10.70 2.96 4.64
CA VAL A 157 11.56 1.77 4.84
C VAL A 157 12.23 1.34 3.54
N MET A 158 11.53 1.40 2.41
CA MET A 158 12.04 1.03 1.10
C MET A 158 12.43 2.26 0.29
N GLU A 159 13.42 2.09 -0.58
CA GLU A 159 13.80 3.13 -1.53
C GLU A 159 12.66 3.42 -2.52
N LEU A 160 12.47 4.70 -2.82
CA LEU A 160 11.37 5.14 -3.68
C LEU A 160 11.34 4.45 -5.05
N PRO A 161 12.46 4.24 -5.78
CA PRO A 161 12.43 3.55 -7.07
C PRO A 161 11.90 2.10 -6.99
N VAL A 162 12.14 1.40 -5.87
CA VAL A 162 11.61 0.06 -5.62
C VAL A 162 10.10 0.12 -5.45
N LEU A 163 9.61 1.08 -4.68
CA LEU A 163 8.17 1.29 -4.48
C LEU A 163 7.45 1.72 -5.74
N GLU A 164 8.06 2.58 -6.55
CA GLU A 164 7.53 3.01 -7.84
C GLU A 164 7.37 1.81 -8.79
N LYS A 165 8.38 0.93 -8.85
CA LYS A 165 8.28 -0.30 -9.63
C LYS A 165 7.13 -1.20 -9.16
N LEU A 166 7.03 -1.46 -7.86
CA LEU A 166 6.01 -2.37 -7.31
C LEU A 166 4.59 -1.79 -7.41
N ALA A 167 4.37 -0.57 -6.91
CA ALA A 167 3.04 0.02 -6.81
C ALA A 167 2.55 0.58 -8.14
N LEU A 168 3.40 1.31 -8.87
CA LEU A 168 3.00 2.01 -10.09
C LEU A 168 3.16 1.10 -11.31
N SER A 169 4.37 0.62 -11.59
CA SER A 169 4.63 -0.14 -12.81
C SER A 169 3.94 -1.52 -12.80
N ASP A 170 4.27 -2.37 -11.82
CA ASP A 170 3.87 -3.77 -11.84
C ASP A 170 2.39 -3.96 -11.46
N LEU A 171 1.89 -3.20 -10.48
CA LEU A 171 0.51 -3.33 -10.01
C LEU A 171 -0.45 -2.37 -10.71
N LEU A 172 -0.28 -1.05 -10.57
CA LEU A 172 -1.24 -0.07 -11.09
C LEU A 172 -1.30 -0.13 -12.62
N PHE A 173 -0.19 0.12 -13.30
CA PHE A 173 -0.15 0.21 -14.76
C PHE A 173 -0.23 -1.16 -15.42
N GLY A 174 0.44 -2.16 -14.84
CA GLY A 174 0.45 -3.52 -15.35
C GLY A 174 -0.88 -4.26 -15.21
N LYS A 175 -1.65 -4.02 -14.13
CA LYS A 175 -2.82 -4.87 -13.79
C LYS A 175 -4.11 -4.09 -13.55
N VAL A 176 -4.07 -2.98 -12.82
CA VAL A 176 -5.29 -2.31 -12.35
C VAL A 176 -5.87 -1.34 -13.39
N LEU A 177 -5.01 -0.54 -14.03
CA LEU A 177 -5.41 0.50 -14.97
C LEU A 177 -6.06 -0.05 -16.25
N PRO A 178 -5.60 -1.18 -16.83
CA PRO A 178 -6.28 -1.82 -17.96
C PRO A 178 -7.75 -2.16 -17.66
N HIS A 179 -8.04 -2.60 -16.43
CA HIS A 179 -9.41 -2.91 -16.00
C HIS A 179 -10.30 -1.67 -15.95
N VAL A 180 -9.80 -0.55 -15.41
CA VAL A 180 -10.54 0.73 -15.40
C VAL A 180 -10.88 1.19 -16.82
N ARG A 181 -9.93 1.06 -17.75
CA ARG A 181 -10.12 1.42 -19.17
C ARG A 181 -11.15 0.52 -19.87
N SER A 182 -11.19 -0.78 -19.53
CA SER A 182 -12.23 -1.71 -20.01
C SER A 182 -13.61 -1.24 -19.60
N ILE A 183 -13.82 -1.00 -18.30
CA ILE A 183 -15.12 -0.57 -17.74
C ILE A 183 -15.60 0.75 -18.37
N ALA A 184 -14.68 1.70 -18.57
CA ALA A 184 -15.01 2.99 -19.17
C ALA A 184 -15.56 2.84 -20.61
N SER A 185 -15.03 1.87 -21.36
CA SER A 185 -15.45 1.56 -22.73
C SER A 185 -16.83 0.88 -22.76
N GLU A 186 -17.20 0.16 -21.71
CA GLU A 186 -18.45 -0.60 -21.58
C GLU A 186 -19.65 0.26 -21.14
N SER A 187 -19.55 1.59 -21.24
CA SER A 187 -20.58 2.56 -20.84
C SER A 187 -20.82 2.66 -19.32
N ASN A 188 -20.13 1.90 -18.46
CA ASN A 188 -20.21 2.08 -17.00
C ASN A 188 -19.18 3.09 -16.47
N ILE A 189 -19.33 4.34 -16.93
CA ILE A 189 -18.38 5.41 -16.64
C ILE A 189 -18.33 5.77 -15.15
N HIS A 190 -19.46 5.67 -14.44
CA HIS A 190 -19.52 5.96 -13.00
C HIS A 190 -18.67 4.97 -12.20
N ASP A 191 -18.74 3.68 -12.50
CA ASP A 191 -17.91 2.68 -11.82
C ASP A 191 -16.42 2.89 -12.10
N ALA A 192 -16.06 3.25 -13.34
CA ALA A 192 -14.67 3.60 -13.70
C ALA A 192 -14.15 4.82 -12.91
N VAL A 193 -15.00 5.84 -12.71
CA VAL A 193 -14.66 7.02 -11.88
C VAL A 193 -14.47 6.63 -10.42
N THR A 194 -15.43 5.92 -9.80
CA THR A 194 -15.31 5.48 -8.40
C THR A 194 -14.10 4.58 -8.17
N LYS A 195 -13.78 3.69 -9.13
CA LYS A 195 -12.56 2.88 -9.07
C LYS A 195 -11.30 3.74 -9.14
N THR A 196 -11.28 4.75 -10.01
CA THR A 196 -10.16 5.70 -10.11
C THR A 196 -9.96 6.50 -8.82
N GLU A 197 -11.04 6.95 -8.17
CA GLU A 197 -10.97 7.60 -6.86
C GLU A 197 -10.35 6.69 -5.81
N ARG A 198 -10.74 5.41 -5.78
CA ARG A 198 -10.16 4.42 -4.86
C ARG A 198 -8.68 4.17 -5.11
N ILE A 199 -8.23 4.19 -6.36
CA ILE A 199 -6.80 4.12 -6.73
C ILE A 199 -6.08 5.35 -6.17
N VAL A 200 -6.56 6.56 -6.46
CA VAL A 200 -5.94 7.81 -6.00
C VAL A 200 -5.84 7.85 -4.47
N ALA A 201 -6.90 7.41 -3.77
CA ALA A 201 -6.92 7.33 -2.31
C ALA A 201 -5.89 6.32 -1.76
N SER A 202 -5.62 5.22 -2.48
CA SER A 202 -4.63 4.22 -2.05
C SER A 202 -3.18 4.69 -2.16
N LEU A 203 -2.90 5.65 -3.04
CA LEU A 203 -1.59 6.27 -3.25
C LEU A 203 -1.32 7.49 -2.34
N SER A 204 -2.31 7.84 -1.51
CA SER A 204 -2.26 9.04 -0.66
C SER A 204 -1.14 8.97 0.35
N GLY A 205 -0.39 10.07 0.46
CA GLY A 205 0.75 10.20 1.36
C GLY A 205 2.08 9.67 0.81
N VAL A 206 2.09 9.13 -0.42
CA VAL A 206 3.31 8.81 -1.18
C VAL A 206 3.37 9.64 -2.45
N TRP A 207 2.40 9.47 -3.36
CA TRP A 207 2.38 10.17 -4.66
C TRP A 207 1.15 11.06 -4.86
N THR A 208 0.14 10.97 -3.99
CA THR A 208 -1.04 11.86 -4.02
C THR A 208 -1.27 12.50 -2.64
N GLY A 209 -1.96 13.64 -2.61
CA GLY A 209 -2.32 14.36 -1.38
C GLY A 209 -1.48 15.62 -1.10
N PRO A 210 -1.79 16.37 -0.03
CA PRO A 210 -1.23 17.70 0.24
C PRO A 210 0.27 17.71 0.53
N SER A 211 0.83 16.57 0.94
CA SER A 211 2.22 16.42 1.38
C SER A 211 3.22 16.14 0.24
N VAL A 212 2.76 16.04 -1.01
CA VAL A 212 3.60 15.61 -2.14
C VAL A 212 4.19 16.79 -2.89
N THR A 213 5.51 16.78 -3.10
CA THR A 213 6.22 17.79 -3.89
C THR A 213 6.06 17.51 -5.38
N ARG A 214 6.00 18.59 -6.19
CA ARG A 214 5.60 18.58 -7.62
C ARG A 214 6.41 17.64 -8.53
N THR A 215 7.56 17.13 -8.08
CA THR A 215 8.54 16.35 -8.87
C THR A 215 8.00 15.01 -9.39
N HIS A 216 7.02 14.40 -8.70
CA HIS A 216 6.52 13.05 -9.02
C HIS A 216 5.41 13.00 -10.10
N SER A 217 5.06 14.13 -10.72
CA SER A 217 3.91 14.21 -11.64
C SER A 217 4.05 13.33 -12.89
N HIS A 218 5.27 13.21 -13.42
CA HIS A 218 5.54 12.49 -14.67
C HIS A 218 5.33 10.98 -14.56
N LEU A 219 5.59 10.39 -13.39
CA LEU A 219 5.40 8.95 -13.16
C LEU A 219 3.92 8.55 -13.14
N LEU A 220 3.05 9.47 -12.72
CA LEU A 220 1.60 9.26 -12.70
C LEU A 220 0.93 9.60 -14.04
N GLN A 221 1.69 9.94 -15.09
CA GLN A 221 1.13 10.31 -16.38
C GLN A 221 0.12 9.29 -16.93
N PRO A 222 0.34 7.95 -16.86
CA PRO A 222 -0.66 7.00 -17.34
C PRO A 222 -2.00 7.07 -16.60
N LEU A 223 -1.98 7.42 -15.31
CA LEU A 223 -3.18 7.64 -14.50
C LEU A 223 -3.87 8.95 -14.88
N VAL A 224 -3.10 10.02 -15.10
CA VAL A 224 -3.61 11.31 -15.59
C VAL A 224 -4.26 11.16 -16.97
N ASP A 225 -3.63 10.43 -17.88
CA ASP A 225 -4.19 10.17 -19.20
C ASP A 225 -5.50 9.38 -19.10
N CYS A 226 -5.57 8.44 -18.15
CA CYS A 226 -6.80 7.70 -17.87
C CYS A 226 -7.90 8.63 -17.36
N THR A 227 -7.63 9.50 -16.37
CA THR A 227 -8.65 10.43 -15.83
C THR A 227 -9.13 11.43 -16.88
N LEU A 228 -8.22 11.96 -17.72
CA LEU A 228 -8.58 12.82 -18.86
C LEU A 228 -9.47 12.08 -19.86
N THR A 229 -9.19 10.80 -20.11
CA THR A 229 -10.01 9.97 -21.01
C THR A 229 -11.41 9.75 -20.44
N LEU A 230 -11.52 9.46 -19.14
CA LEU A 230 -12.80 9.35 -18.44
C LEU A 230 -13.59 10.66 -18.51
N GLY A 231 -12.92 11.80 -18.31
CA GLY A 231 -13.52 13.14 -18.43
C GLY A 231 -14.13 13.39 -19.80
N ARG A 232 -13.38 13.11 -20.88
CA ARG A 232 -13.88 13.25 -22.26
C ARG A 232 -15.08 12.33 -22.55
N ILE A 233 -15.11 11.12 -21.99
CA ILE A 233 -16.25 10.20 -22.14
C ILE A 233 -17.49 10.75 -21.42
N LEU A 234 -17.31 11.29 -20.21
CA LEU A 234 -18.39 11.92 -19.45
C LEU A 234 -18.96 13.13 -20.19
N GLU A 235 -18.12 14.04 -20.66
CA GLU A 235 -18.53 15.24 -21.41
C GLU A 235 -19.35 14.87 -22.65
N LYS A 236 -18.89 13.90 -23.44
CA LYS A 236 -19.63 13.41 -24.61
C LYS A 236 -21.02 12.88 -24.24
N LYS A 237 -21.13 12.12 -23.15
CA LYS A 237 -22.42 11.58 -22.67
C LYS A 237 -23.36 12.68 -22.19
N VAL A 238 -22.85 13.68 -21.48
CA VAL A 238 -23.64 14.83 -21.04
C VAL A 238 -24.19 15.58 -22.27
N CYS A 239 -23.34 15.90 -23.25
CA CYS A 239 -23.78 16.57 -24.49
C CYS A 239 -24.85 15.80 -25.27
N LEU A 240 -24.76 14.46 -25.32
CA LEU A 240 -25.78 13.61 -25.96
C LEU A 240 -27.09 13.55 -25.15
N GLY A 241 -27.03 13.64 -23.82
CA GLY A 241 -28.20 13.70 -22.95
C GLY A 241 -28.95 15.02 -23.05
N THR A 242 -28.24 16.15 -23.17
CA THR A 242 -28.84 17.49 -23.33
C THR A 242 -29.52 17.66 -24.68
N GLY A 243 -29.12 16.90 -25.71
CA GLY A 243 -29.78 16.87 -27.02
C GLY A 243 -31.16 16.20 -27.05
N ARG A 244 -31.55 15.43 -26.02
CA ARG A 244 -32.88 14.78 -25.94
C ARG A 244 -33.94 15.59 -25.19
N TYR A 245 -33.57 16.69 -24.54
CA TYR A 245 -34.48 17.57 -23.78
C TYR A 245 -34.49 19.02 -24.29
N GLY A 246 -34.13 19.25 -25.55
CA GLY A 246 -34.19 20.57 -26.16
C GLY A 246 -34.99 20.52 -27.45
N ASN A 247 -36.33 20.49 -27.34
CA ASN A 247 -37.32 20.89 -28.37
C ASN A 247 -38.75 20.77 -27.80
N HIS A 248 -39.04 21.42 -26.67
CA HIS A 248 -40.45 21.61 -26.25
C HIS A 248 -40.61 22.81 -25.31
N TRP A 249 -40.09 23.97 -25.72
CA TRP A 249 -40.54 25.25 -25.16
C TRP A 249 -40.68 26.25 -26.31
N SER A 250 -41.80 26.16 -27.02
CA SER A 250 -42.26 27.26 -27.87
C SER A 250 -42.53 28.47 -26.96
N ARG A 251 -41.80 29.56 -27.21
CA ARG A 251 -42.07 30.87 -26.58
C ARG A 251 -43.50 31.31 -26.92
N PRO A 252 -44.29 31.81 -25.96
CA PRO A 252 -45.54 32.48 -26.27
C PRO A 252 -45.28 33.76 -27.06
N GLN A 253 -46.02 33.94 -28.15
CA GLN A 253 -46.08 35.18 -28.93
C GLN A 253 -46.49 36.35 -28.03
N VAL A 254 -45.65 37.38 -27.95
CA VAL A 254 -45.99 38.66 -27.34
C VAL A 254 -46.94 39.37 -28.31
N LYS A 255 -48.18 39.61 -27.87
CA LYS A 255 -49.10 40.51 -28.57
C LYS A 255 -48.68 41.96 -28.27
N GLU A 256 -48.18 42.65 -29.29
CA GLU A 256 -48.14 44.11 -29.33
C GLU A 256 -49.57 44.65 -29.39
N ASN A 257 -49.95 45.44 -28.39
CA ASN A 257 -51.11 46.32 -28.44
C ASN A 257 -50.59 47.76 -28.55
N THR A 258 -50.77 48.33 -29.73
CA THR A 258 -50.59 49.76 -30.03
C THR A 258 -51.81 50.54 -29.50
N CYS A 259 -51.55 51.63 -28.79
CA CYS A 259 -52.46 52.79 -28.71
C CYS A 259 -52.03 53.81 -29.77
#